data_AF-A0A1S1TC81-F1
#
_entry.id   AF-A0A1S1TC81-F1
#
_cell.length_a   1.000
_cell.length_b   1.000
_cell.length_c   1.000
_cell.angle_alpha   90.00
_cell.angle_beta   90.00
_cell.angle_gamma   90.00
#
_symmetry.space_group_name_H-M   'P 1'
#
loop_
_entity.id
_entity.type
_entity.pdbx_description
1 polymer ?
#
loop_
_entity_poly.entity_id
_entity_poly.type
_entity_poly.pdbx_seq_one_letter_code
_entity_poly.pdbx_strand_id
1 'polypeptide(L)'
;MPSVEYKGFAHPRVEAQIPRLTDAHSAGQYVKMSCCWCKITRMYRPLDILKLVGDVHVLKLHRRFYCEKCGRKDYMAVEFKNVMGSEIAGMRIRELVEIRMVKKPIWRDTKL
;
A
#
# COMPACT_ATOMS: atom_id res chain seq x y z
N MET A 1 9.46 31.75 7.63
CA MET A 1 9.49 30.81 6.49
C MET A 1 8.06 30.34 6.26
N PRO A 2 7.48 30.51 5.07
CA PRO A 2 6.07 30.26 4.85
C PRO A 2 5.79 28.77 4.92
N SER A 3 4.80 28.43 5.72
CA SER A 3 4.15 27.14 5.85
C SER A 3 3.52 26.72 4.53
N VAL A 4 4.05 25.66 3.91
CA VAL A 4 3.40 24.99 2.78
C VAL A 4 2.60 23.83 3.33
N GLU A 5 1.29 24.01 3.45
CA GLU A 5 0.32 22.94 3.67
C GLU A 5 0.48 21.88 2.56
N TYR A 6 1.07 20.73 2.89
CA TYR A 6 1.36 19.72 1.87
C TYR A 6 0.23 18.71 1.69
N LYS A 7 -0.75 19.09 0.86
CA LYS A 7 -1.76 18.15 0.33
C LYS A 7 -1.16 17.30 -0.79
N GLY A 8 -0.32 16.33 -0.42
CA GLY A 8 -0.26 15.02 -1.09
C GLY A 8 0.37 14.90 -2.49
N PHE A 9 1.18 15.85 -2.96
CA PHE A 9 1.98 15.68 -4.19
C PHE A 9 3.41 16.15 -3.99
N ALA A 10 4.31 15.19 -3.74
CA ALA A 10 5.78 15.34 -3.78
C ALA A 10 6.20 16.19 -5.00
N HIS A 11 7.05 17.22 -4.84
CA HIS A 11 7.68 17.85 -6.00
C HIS A 11 8.43 16.75 -6.76
N PRO A 12 8.45 16.70 -8.11
CA PRO A 12 9.00 15.56 -8.85
C PRO A 12 10.42 15.16 -8.42
N ARG A 13 11.26 16.13 -8.06
CA ARG A 13 12.59 15.90 -7.50
C ARG A 13 12.58 15.15 -6.16
N VAL A 14 11.65 15.50 -5.27
CA VAL A 14 11.47 14.83 -3.97
C VAL A 14 10.84 13.45 -4.18
N GLU A 15 9.87 13.33 -5.10
CA GLU A 15 9.22 12.05 -5.43
C GLU A 15 10.24 11.02 -5.93
N ALA A 16 11.21 11.45 -6.74
CA ALA A 16 12.28 10.59 -7.25
C ALA A 16 13.25 10.07 -6.18
N GLN A 17 13.34 10.75 -5.03
CA GLN A 17 14.17 10.33 -3.89
C GLN A 17 13.45 9.37 -2.94
N ILE A 18 12.14 9.16 -3.12
CA ILE A 18 11.38 8.24 -2.27
C ILE A 18 11.74 6.80 -2.68
N PRO A 19 12.13 5.94 -1.72
CA PRO A 19 12.45 4.56 -2.02
C PRO A 19 11.27 3.83 -2.65
N ARG A 20 11.56 2.91 -3.56
CA ARG A 20 10.57 2.04 -4.19
C ARG A 20 10.43 0.72 -3.43
N LEU A 21 9.48 -0.12 -3.86
CA LEU A 21 9.24 -1.44 -3.26
C LEU A 21 10.47 -2.35 -3.37
N THR A 22 11.20 -2.29 -4.48
CA THR A 22 12.47 -3.01 -4.67
C THR A 22 13.53 -2.57 -3.66
N ASP A 23 13.76 -1.27 -3.52
CA ASP A 23 14.71 -0.70 -2.54
C ASP A 23 14.33 -1.07 -1.10
N ALA A 24 13.04 -0.96 -0.78
CA ALA A 24 12.51 -1.32 0.54
C ALA A 24 12.72 -2.82 0.85
N HIS A 25 12.61 -3.69 -0.16
CA HIS A 25 12.92 -5.11 0.02
C HIS A 25 14.40 -5.33 0.30
N SER A 26 15.29 -4.71 -0.49
CA SER A 26 16.74 -4.81 -0.29
C SER A 26 17.19 -4.28 1.07
N ALA A 27 16.50 -3.26 1.59
CA ALA A 27 16.72 -2.71 2.92
C ALA A 27 16.09 -3.53 4.07
N GLY A 28 15.43 -4.67 3.78
CA GLY A 28 14.78 -5.52 4.80
C GLY A 28 13.54 -4.88 5.44
N GLN A 29 12.92 -3.91 4.77
CA GLN A 29 11.74 -3.20 5.27
C GLN A 29 10.46 -3.96 4.96
N TYR A 30 9.40 -3.62 5.70
CA TYR A 30 8.06 -4.13 5.47
C TYR A 30 7.11 -3.01 5.09
N VAL A 31 6.06 -3.35 4.35
CA VAL A 31 4.99 -2.39 4.04
C VAL A 31 3.92 -2.48 5.11
N LYS A 32 3.80 -1.42 5.90
CA LYS A 32 2.72 -1.25 6.87
C LYS A 32 1.56 -0.54 6.19
N MET A 33 0.40 -1.18 6.17
CA MET A 33 -0.85 -0.57 5.74
C MET A 33 -1.80 -0.48 6.92
N SER A 34 -2.23 0.72 7.25
CA SER A 34 -3.18 0.97 8.33
C SER A 34 -4.40 1.73 7.82
N CYS A 35 -5.58 1.31 8.28
CA CYS A 35 -6.80 2.09 8.06
C CYS A 35 -7.01 3.00 9.28
N CYS A 36 -6.90 4.31 9.07
CA CYS A 36 -7.05 5.32 10.12
C CYS A 36 -8.46 5.31 10.75
N TRP A 37 -9.46 4.85 10.00
CA TRP A 37 -10.85 4.71 10.46
C TRP A 37 -11.05 3.42 11.27
N CYS A 38 -10.72 2.26 10.70
CA CYS A 38 -10.92 0.97 11.37
C CYS A 38 -9.85 0.63 12.41
N LYS A 39 -8.75 1.39 12.47
CA LYS A 39 -7.57 1.15 13.32
C LYS A 39 -6.93 -0.23 13.13
N ILE A 40 -7.14 -0.86 11.97
CA ILE A 40 -6.53 -2.14 11.63
C ILE A 40 -5.20 -1.85 10.94
N THR A 41 -4.13 -2.48 11.44
CA THR A 41 -2.81 -2.43 10.83
C THR A 41 -2.45 -3.81 10.29
N ARG A 42 -1.94 -3.86 9.07
CA ARG A 42 -1.49 -5.07 8.39
C ARG A 42 -0.10 -4.85 7.83
N MET A 43 0.71 -5.89 7.89
CA MET A 43 2.08 -5.87 7.43
C MET A 43 2.23 -6.82 6.25
N TYR A 44 2.97 -6.38 5.23
CA TYR A 44 3.17 -7.13 3.99
C TYR A 44 4.64 -7.12 3.61
N ARG A 45 5.05 -8.17 2.89
CA ARG A 45 6.36 -8.19 2.24
C ARG A 45 6.32 -7.26 1.02
N PRO A 46 7.35 -6.42 0.79
CA PRO A 46 7.36 -5.53 -0.38
C PRO A 46 7.26 -6.29 -1.72
N LEU A 47 7.89 -7.48 -1.81
CA LEU A 47 7.83 -8.32 -3.01
C LEU A 47 6.41 -8.79 -3.38
N ASP A 48 5.58 -9.06 -2.37
CA ASP A 48 4.20 -9.50 -2.60
C ASP A 48 3.37 -8.37 -3.21
N ILE A 49 3.56 -7.15 -2.70
CA ILE A 49 2.92 -5.95 -3.25
C ILE A 49 3.46 -5.62 -4.64
N LEU A 50 4.76 -5.83 -4.87
CA LEU A 50 5.38 -5.63 -6.18
C LEU A 50 4.73 -6.50 -7.25
N LYS A 51 4.41 -7.77 -6.95
CA LYS A 51 3.70 -8.66 -7.88
C LYS A 51 2.29 -8.16 -8.24
N LEU A 52 1.64 -7.43 -7.34
CA LEU A 52 0.27 -6.92 -7.54
C LEU A 52 0.23 -5.59 -8.30
N VAL A 53 1.18 -4.70 -8.02
CA VAL A 53 1.09 -3.28 -8.38
C VAL A 53 2.22 -2.83 -9.31
N GLY A 54 3.30 -3.59 -9.39
CA GLY A 54 4.57 -3.20 -9.98
C GLY A 54 5.47 -2.44 -9.01
N ASP A 55 6.66 -2.05 -9.47
CA ASP A 55 7.63 -1.30 -8.67
C ASP A 55 7.22 0.19 -8.53
N VAL A 56 6.64 0.51 -7.38
CA VAL A 56 6.12 1.85 -7.05
C VAL A 56 6.59 2.29 -5.67
N HIS A 57 6.55 3.60 -5.40
CA HIS A 57 6.83 4.15 -4.08
C HIS A 57 5.54 4.32 -3.24
N VAL A 58 5.70 4.60 -1.94
CA VAL A 58 4.60 4.67 -0.93
C VAL A 58 3.48 5.64 -1.29
N LEU A 59 3.81 6.81 -1.82
CA LEU A 59 2.81 7.80 -2.25
C LEU A 59 1.96 7.33 -3.44
N LYS A 60 2.35 6.30 -4.21
CA LYS A 60 1.45 5.70 -5.21
C LYS A 60 0.66 4.54 -4.65
N LEU A 61 1.14 3.90 -3.59
CA LEU A 61 0.49 2.76 -2.94
C LEU A 61 -0.80 3.17 -2.21
N HIS A 62 -0.82 4.31 -1.49
CA HIS A 62 -2.00 4.70 -0.71
C HIS A 62 -3.30 4.80 -1.52
N ARG A 63 -3.22 5.15 -2.81
CA ARG A 63 -4.41 5.32 -3.68
C ARG A 63 -4.95 4.01 -4.25
N ARG A 64 -4.16 2.93 -4.22
CA ARG A 64 -4.49 1.66 -4.89
C ARG A 64 -5.09 0.62 -3.95
N PHE A 65 -4.89 0.78 -2.64
CA PHE A 65 -5.38 -0.17 -1.65
C PHE A 65 -6.69 0.27 -1.01
N TYR A 66 -7.49 -0.73 -0.64
CA TYR A 66 -8.76 -0.57 0.05
C TYR A 66 -8.69 -1.28 1.39
N CYS A 67 -9.33 -0.73 2.41
CA CYS A 67 -9.48 -1.44 3.66
C CYS A 67 -10.43 -2.63 3.49
N GLU A 68 -10.00 -3.84 3.86
CA GLU A 68 -10.85 -5.05 3.76
C GLU A 68 -12.12 -5.00 4.60
N LYS A 69 -12.11 -4.25 5.71
CA LYS A 69 -13.27 -4.16 6.61
C LYS A 69 -14.32 -3.17 6.14
N CYS A 70 -13.90 -1.96 5.73
CA CYS A 70 -14.84 -0.89 5.36
C CYS A 70 -14.92 -0.62 3.85
N GLY A 71 -14.05 -1.23 3.04
CA GLY A 71 -13.99 -1.05 1.59
C GLY A 71 -13.51 0.35 1.14
N ARG A 72 -13.16 1.24 2.07
CA ARG A 72 -12.77 2.62 1.76
C ARG A 72 -11.26 2.74 1.52
N LYS A 73 -10.89 3.65 0.61
CA LYS A 73 -9.50 4.00 0.29
C LYS A 73 -9.02 5.27 1.01
N ASP A 74 -9.93 6.19 1.34
CA ASP A 74 -9.58 7.55 1.75
C ASP A 74 -8.86 7.61 3.11
N TYR A 75 -9.07 6.59 3.94
CA TYR A 75 -8.48 6.47 5.28
C TYR A 75 -7.28 5.52 5.32
N MET A 76 -6.75 5.10 4.17
CA MET A 76 -5.58 4.21 4.12
C MET A 76 -4.29 5.02 4.24
N ALA A 77 -3.51 4.72 5.27
CA ALA A 77 -2.12 5.15 5.41
C ALA A 77 -1.19 3.99 5.08
N VAL A 78 -0.13 4.28 4.32
CA VAL A 78 0.88 3.31 3.92
C VAL A 78 2.24 3.87 4.28
N GLU A 79 3.08 3.04 4.88
CA GLU A 79 4.42 3.42 5.34
C GLU A 79 5.38 2.24 5.16
N PHE A 80 6.66 2.52 4.90
CA PHE A 80 7.70 1.51 5.07
C PHE A 80 8.10 1.48 6.54
N LYS A 81 8.05 0.29 7.13
CA LYS A 81 8.45 0.06 8.53
C LYS A 81 9.73 -0.75 8.56
N ASN A 82 10.75 -0.19 9.22
CA ASN A 82 11.89 -0.95 9.72
C ASN A 82 11.45 -1.70 10.97
N VAL A 83 11.68 -3.01 11.00
CA VAL A 83 11.31 -3.85 12.13
C VAL A 83 12.57 -4.14 12.93
N MET A 84 12.53 -3.85 14.23
CA MET A 84 13.61 -4.20 15.15
C MET A 84 13.49 -5.67 15.56
N GLY A 85 14.60 -6.35 15.85
CA GLY A 85 14.61 -7.79 16.15
C GLY A 85 13.62 -8.23 17.24
N SER A 86 13.37 -7.38 18.24
CA SER A 86 12.41 -7.62 19.32
C SER A 86 10.94 -7.57 18.87
N GLU A 87 10.62 -6.81 17.83
CA GLU A 87 9.26 -6.71 17.28
C GLU A 87 8.90 -7.89 16.37
N ILE A 88 9.90 -8.61 15.85
CA ILE A 88 9.71 -9.70 14.88
C ILE A 88 8.90 -10.85 15.49
N ALA A 89 9.18 -11.22 16.74
CA ALA A 89 8.59 -12.39 17.38
C ALA A 89 7.06 -12.32 17.54
N GLY A 90 6.48 -11.13 17.57
CA GLY A 90 5.02 -10.91 17.66
C GLY A 90 4.37 -10.43 16.36
N MET A 91 5.15 -10.23 15.31
CA MET A 91 4.68 -9.59 14.08
C MET A 91 3.91 -10.57 13.21
N ARG A 92 2.68 -10.19 12.84
CA ARG A 92 1.87 -10.93 11.86
C ARG A 92 2.05 -10.33 10.48
N ILE A 93 2.66 -11.10 9.58
CA ILE A 93 2.82 -10.74 8.17
C ILE A 93 1.71 -11.45 7.38
N ARG A 94 1.10 -10.74 6.45
CA ARG A 94 0.19 -11.35 5.46
C ARG A 94 0.98 -11.63 4.20
N GLU A 95 1.00 -12.90 3.81
CA GLU A 95 1.72 -13.39 2.65
C GLU A 95 0.77 -13.56 1.46
N LEU A 96 1.27 -13.24 0.27
CA LEU A 96 0.54 -13.48 -0.97
C LEU A 96 0.69 -14.93 -1.39
N VAL A 97 -0.40 -15.70 -1.27
CA VAL A 97 -0.43 -17.13 -1.64
C VAL A 97 -0.70 -17.31 -3.14
N GLU A 98 -1.73 -16.65 -3.67
CA GLU A 98 -2.12 -16.73 -5.07
C GLU A 98 -2.86 -15.47 -5.52
N ILE A 99 -2.87 -15.19 -6.82
CA ILE A 99 -3.68 -14.14 -7.44
C ILE A 99 -4.68 -14.81 -8.38
N ARG A 100 -5.98 -14.62 -8.13
CA ARG A 100 -7.06 -15.15 -8.97
C ARG A 100 -7.70 -14.02 -9.78
N MET A 101 -7.80 -14.21 -11.09
CA MET A 101 -8.51 -13.27 -11.98
C MET A 101 -10.00 -13.62 -12.02
N VAL A 102 -10.86 -12.68 -11.64
CA VAL A 102 -12.33 -12.86 -11.63
C VAL A 102 -12.93 -12.20 -12.88
N LYS A 103 -13.68 -12.95 -13.69
CA LYS A 103 -14.43 -12.42 -14.83
C LYS A 103 -15.72 -11.74 -14.32
N LYS A 104 -15.87 -10.44 -14.55
CA LYS A 104 -17.09 -9.69 -14.20
C LYS A 104 -17.92 -9.40 -15.46
N PRO A 105 -19.09 -10.05 -15.65
CA PRO A 105 -19.95 -9.76 -16.79
C PRO A 105 -20.56 -8.36 -16.65
N ILE A 106 -20.64 -7.64 -17.77
CA ILE A 106 -21.28 -6.32 -17.86
C ILE A 106 -22.48 -6.49 -18.78
N TRP A 107 -23.68 -6.35 -18.21
CA TRP A 107 -24.93 -6.48 -18.93
C TRP A 107 -25.42 -5.09 -19.34
N ARG A 108 -26.02 -5.01 -20.53
CA ARG A 108 -26.75 -3.82 -20.99
C ARG A 108 -28.19 -4.24 -21.26
N ASP A 109 -29.11 -3.63 -20.54
CA ASP A 109 -30.53 -3.82 -20.80
C ASP A 109 -30.94 -3.01 -22.03
N THR A 110 -31.54 -3.67 -23.02
CA THR A 110 -32.07 -3.04 -24.24
C THR A 110 -33.53 -3.44 -24.37
N LYS A 111 -34.42 -2.48 -24.69
CA LYS A 111 -35.81 -2.78 -25.03
C LYS A 111 -35.90 -3.10 -26.53
N LEU A 112 -36.60 -4.17 -26.86
CA LEU A 112 -36.98 -4.53 -28.24
C LEU A 112 -38.09 -3.61 -28.76
#